data_AF-A0A954T7V6-F1
#
_entry.id   AF-A0A954T7V6-F1
#
_cell.length_a   1.000
_cell.length_b   1.000
_cell.length_c   1.000
_cell.angle_alpha   90.00
_cell.angle_beta   90.00
_cell.angle_gamma   90.00
#
_symmetry.space_group_name_H-M   'P 1'
#
loop_
_entity.id
_entity.type
_entity.pdbx_description
1 polymer ?
#
loop_
_entity_poly.entity_id
_entity_poly.type
_entity_poly.pdbx_seq_one_letter_code
_entity_poly.pdbx_strand_id
1 'polypeptide(L)'
;MSKRRAYEKLTWIDGRGYKKVYSGRQLYFRSKIRNPEAHAKALADIKRRIAEYDRELEGNKPHRAQYTTAINLREKLASACQQQLELLRARDNSLPDVEGSARLSSIDLLHEDVRDFVRLKLRIDLSDDSDEDHDDESNARIEELTGNLLEEYLDERDSVWLILAKRSRLPHSTVGAWRQDHPEEAFPFTDEEVAEATKVANENRFKNLRKRMNQEIKELRQWFDRNKPIPLNEPDSLHVNPLSGETDETIQEWCRNLDLLDTTRLLSSVAEHSDTIAGNIDEYLAAERRRMEAGEIKPSSFESREGRLKHFREFAGNQSVSAPLGKALQEFRAHQLEQIASGSCSQRQAKHLVDAAIAFVTWLHDVQIIGQLPPGLKKLKIKVSAAQIETLADEEVSALLSQAQGELRLYLLLMLNCGMTQLDIADTQQEDVDWKSGRIRRKRSKTAKHDNVPVVNHLLWDETFQLLREYRSDGTGRALTNRNGNPLRVRGQNASGKATNIDNISDRYTRFCDREDI
;
A
#
# COMPACT_ATOMS: atom_id res chain seq x y z
N MET A 1 -2.02 -39.19 -38.50
CA MET A 1 -3.30 -39.33 -39.24
C MET A 1 -4.08 -40.64 -38.99
N SER A 2 -3.55 -41.65 -38.27
CA SER A 2 -4.22 -42.96 -38.09
C SER A 2 -5.43 -42.98 -37.13
N LYS A 3 -5.49 -42.11 -36.10
CA LYS A 3 -6.62 -42.10 -35.14
C LYS A 3 -7.92 -41.46 -35.67
N ARG A 4 -7.88 -40.63 -36.72
CA ARG A 4 -9.08 -39.93 -37.24
C ARG A 4 -10.06 -40.83 -38.01
N ARG A 5 -9.63 -41.99 -38.53
CA ARG A 5 -10.52 -42.92 -39.26
C ARG A 5 -11.39 -43.82 -38.35
N ALA A 6 -11.09 -43.91 -37.05
CA ALA A 6 -11.87 -44.73 -36.11
C ALA A 6 -13.25 -44.13 -35.75
N TYR A 7 -13.45 -42.84 -36.02
CA TYR A 7 -14.66 -42.10 -35.62
C TYR A 7 -15.86 -42.33 -36.54
N GLU A 8 -15.69 -42.87 -37.74
CA GLU A 8 -16.75 -42.88 -38.76
C GLU A 8 -17.54 -44.19 -38.84
N LYS A 9 -17.07 -45.28 -38.23
CA LYS A 9 -17.82 -46.54 -38.22
C LYS A 9 -18.88 -46.52 -37.11
N LEU A 10 -20.15 -46.40 -37.50
CA LEU A 10 -21.32 -46.70 -36.70
C LEU A 10 -21.74 -48.16 -36.90
N THR A 11 -22.14 -48.84 -35.83
CA THR A 11 -22.67 -50.21 -35.92
C THR A 11 -24.19 -50.14 -36.02
N TRP A 12 -24.77 -50.67 -37.11
CA TRP A 12 -26.22 -50.81 -37.23
C TRP A 12 -26.71 -51.97 -36.35
N ILE A 13 -27.84 -51.75 -35.67
CA ILE A 13 -28.53 -52.76 -34.86
C ILE A 13 -29.94 -52.87 -35.42
N ASP A 14 -30.27 -54.04 -35.95
CA ASP A 14 -31.54 -54.29 -36.62
C ASP A 14 -32.74 -53.92 -35.74
N GLY A 15 -33.63 -53.11 -36.31
CA GLY A 15 -34.82 -52.59 -35.65
C GLY A 15 -34.57 -51.55 -34.54
N ARG A 16 -33.32 -51.22 -34.21
CA ARG A 16 -32.99 -50.30 -33.10
C ARG A 16 -32.22 -49.04 -33.51
N GLY A 17 -31.53 -49.06 -34.66
CA GLY A 17 -30.84 -47.90 -35.22
C GLY A 17 -29.31 -48.04 -35.22
N TYR A 18 -28.59 -46.93 -35.10
CA TYR A 18 -27.13 -46.90 -35.10
C TYR A 18 -26.56 -46.77 -33.68
N LYS A 19 -25.45 -47.48 -33.40
CA LYS A 19 -24.74 -47.48 -32.11
C LYS A 19 -23.27 -47.11 -32.28
N LYS A 20 -22.73 -46.38 -31.31
CA LYS A 20 -21.29 -46.15 -31.13
C LYS A 20 -20.90 -46.32 -29.66
N VAL A 21 -19.79 -46.99 -29.40
CA VAL A 21 -19.17 -46.99 -28.06
C VAL A 21 -18.11 -45.90 -28.05
N TYR A 22 -18.21 -44.96 -27.10
CA TYR A 22 -17.26 -43.88 -26.92
C TYR A 22 -16.91 -43.77 -25.42
N SER A 23 -15.62 -43.88 -25.11
CA SER A 23 -15.09 -43.85 -23.73
C SER A 23 -15.86 -44.73 -22.73
N GLY A 24 -16.23 -45.95 -23.14
CA GLY A 24 -16.97 -46.92 -22.31
C GLY A 24 -18.50 -46.72 -22.28
N ARG A 25 -19.03 -45.59 -22.77
CA ARG A 25 -20.48 -45.34 -22.86
C ARG A 25 -21.03 -45.72 -24.23
N GLN A 26 -22.25 -46.24 -24.26
CA GLN A 26 -22.94 -46.61 -25.49
C GLN A 26 -23.88 -45.48 -25.94
N LEU A 27 -23.62 -44.88 -27.09
CA LEU A 27 -24.43 -43.85 -27.72
C LEU A 27 -25.31 -44.47 -28.79
N TYR A 28 -26.62 -44.19 -28.74
CA TYR A 28 -27.62 -44.73 -29.65
C TYR A 28 -28.35 -43.64 -30.40
N PHE A 29 -28.47 -43.81 -31.71
CA PHE A 29 -29.36 -43.04 -32.58
C PHE A 29 -30.47 -43.95 -33.12
N ARG A 30 -31.71 -43.70 -32.71
CA ARG A 30 -32.86 -44.51 -33.13
C ARG A 30 -33.21 -44.20 -34.57
N SER A 31 -33.17 -45.21 -35.43
CA SER A 31 -33.70 -45.16 -36.80
C SER A 31 -34.35 -46.51 -37.12
N LYS A 32 -35.48 -46.48 -37.82
CA LYS A 32 -36.17 -47.69 -38.30
C LYS A 32 -35.69 -48.15 -39.68
N ILE A 33 -34.93 -47.31 -40.39
CA ILE A 33 -34.54 -47.54 -41.78
C ILE A 33 -33.02 -47.38 -41.92
N ARG A 34 -32.39 -48.34 -42.60
CA ARG A 34 -30.97 -48.34 -42.93
C ARG A 34 -30.77 -47.71 -44.32
N ASN A 35 -30.74 -46.38 -44.38
CA ASN A 35 -30.41 -45.64 -45.59
C ASN A 35 -29.26 -44.63 -45.35
N PRO A 36 -28.60 -44.13 -46.42
CA PRO A 36 -27.45 -43.22 -46.30
C PRO A 36 -27.78 -41.91 -45.57
N GLU A 37 -28.99 -41.37 -45.77
CA GLU A 37 -29.43 -40.14 -45.12
C GLU A 37 -29.58 -40.32 -43.59
N ALA A 38 -30.16 -41.44 -43.15
CA ALA A 38 -30.27 -41.79 -41.74
C ALA A 38 -28.90 -42.05 -41.12
N HIS A 39 -27.94 -42.61 -41.87
CA HIS A 39 -26.56 -42.78 -41.41
C HIS A 39 -25.85 -41.43 -41.20
N ALA A 40 -26.01 -40.48 -42.14
CA ALA A 40 -25.45 -39.13 -42.02
C ALA A 40 -26.04 -38.37 -40.82
N LYS A 41 -27.36 -38.46 -40.62
CA LYS A 41 -28.05 -37.90 -39.44
C LYS A 41 -27.58 -38.55 -38.14
N ALA A 42 -27.41 -39.87 -38.12
CA ALA A 42 -26.88 -40.59 -36.96
C ALA A 42 -25.45 -40.18 -36.62
N LEU A 43 -24.59 -40.00 -37.63
CA LEU A 43 -23.23 -39.50 -37.44
C LEU A 43 -23.22 -38.09 -36.84
N ALA A 44 -24.06 -37.19 -37.34
CA ALA A 44 -24.17 -35.83 -36.81
C ALA A 44 -24.66 -35.81 -35.35
N ASP A 45 -25.71 -36.59 -35.01
CA ASP A 45 -26.22 -36.68 -33.65
C ASP A 45 -25.21 -37.30 -32.68
N ILE A 46 -24.54 -38.37 -33.08
CA ILE A 46 -23.50 -39.02 -32.26
C ILE A 46 -22.31 -38.07 -32.08
N LYS A 47 -21.88 -37.32 -33.10
CA LYS A 47 -20.85 -36.28 -32.96
C LYS A 47 -21.26 -35.20 -31.96
N ARG A 48 -22.51 -34.72 -32.02
CA ARG A 48 -23.04 -33.74 -31.05
C ARG A 48 -23.01 -34.31 -29.63
N ARG A 49 -23.49 -35.54 -29.43
CA ARG A 49 -23.50 -36.19 -28.11
C ARG A 49 -22.10 -36.49 -27.57
N ILE A 50 -21.14 -36.81 -28.45
CA ILE A 50 -19.73 -36.91 -28.08
C ILE A 50 -19.23 -35.55 -27.57
N ALA A 51 -19.50 -34.46 -28.30
CA ALA A 51 -19.09 -33.12 -27.89
C ALA A 51 -19.80 -32.62 -26.60
N GLU A 52 -21.04 -33.04 -26.35
CA GLU A 52 -21.73 -32.81 -25.08
C GLU A 52 -21.11 -33.61 -23.94
N TYR A 53 -20.79 -34.88 -24.19
CA TYR A 53 -20.15 -35.75 -23.20
C TYR A 53 -18.72 -35.33 -22.89
N ASP A 54 -17.95 -34.87 -23.88
CA ASP A 54 -16.62 -34.29 -23.67
C ASP A 54 -16.72 -33.00 -22.84
N ARG A 55 -17.74 -32.14 -23.07
CA ARG A 55 -18.03 -30.97 -22.22
C ARG A 55 -18.41 -31.36 -20.80
N GLU A 56 -19.24 -32.39 -20.64
CA GLU A 56 -19.64 -32.93 -19.33
C GLU A 56 -18.41 -33.48 -18.59
N LEU A 57 -17.54 -34.22 -19.28
CA LEU A 57 -16.27 -34.70 -18.73
C LEU A 57 -15.32 -33.55 -18.38
N GLU A 58 -15.20 -32.54 -19.23
CA GLU A 58 -14.36 -31.36 -18.96
C GLU A 58 -14.86 -30.53 -17.79
N GLY A 59 -16.18 -30.44 -17.60
CA GLY A 59 -16.83 -29.79 -16.45
C GLY A 59 -16.77 -30.62 -15.16
N ASN A 60 -16.78 -31.96 -15.27
CA ASN A 60 -16.81 -32.88 -14.14
C ASN A 60 -15.48 -33.58 -13.84
N LYS A 61 -14.33 -33.12 -14.36
CA LYS A 61 -13.05 -33.63 -13.88
C LYS A 61 -12.90 -33.25 -12.40
N PRO A 62 -13.06 -34.20 -11.45
CA PRO A 62 -12.89 -33.88 -10.04
C PRO A 62 -11.45 -33.39 -9.85
N HIS A 63 -11.25 -32.38 -9.00
CA HIS A 63 -9.93 -31.83 -8.68
C HIS A 63 -9.23 -31.05 -9.82
N ARG A 64 -9.86 -30.81 -10.98
CA ARG A 64 -9.25 -30.03 -12.08
C ARG A 64 -8.75 -28.65 -11.62
N ALA A 65 -9.55 -27.96 -10.81
CA ALA A 65 -9.17 -26.68 -10.23
C ALA A 65 -7.91 -26.80 -9.35
N GLN A 66 -7.83 -27.85 -8.52
CA GLN A 66 -6.70 -28.11 -7.64
C GLN A 66 -5.41 -28.38 -8.42
N TYR A 67 -5.47 -29.18 -9.49
CA TYR A 67 -4.32 -29.41 -10.37
C TYR A 67 -3.88 -28.15 -11.12
N THR A 68 -4.82 -27.35 -11.64
CA THR A 68 -4.50 -26.08 -12.29
C THR A 68 -3.78 -25.14 -11.32
N THR A 69 -4.29 -25.02 -10.09
CA THR A 69 -3.64 -24.23 -9.03
C THR A 69 -2.23 -24.77 -8.72
N ALA A 70 -2.09 -26.08 -8.55
CA ALA A 70 -0.81 -26.72 -8.22
C ALA A 70 0.24 -26.56 -9.34
N ILE A 71 -0.16 -26.66 -10.61
CA ILE A 71 0.70 -26.42 -11.78
C ILE A 71 1.12 -24.96 -11.82
N ASN A 72 0.17 -24.02 -11.69
CA ASN A 72 0.46 -22.58 -11.71
C ASN A 72 1.43 -22.18 -10.59
N LEU A 73 1.25 -22.73 -9.38
CA LEU A 73 2.15 -22.47 -8.24
C LEU A 73 3.57 -22.94 -8.53
N ARG A 74 3.73 -24.18 -9.03
CA ARG A 74 5.06 -24.72 -9.37
C ARG A 74 5.72 -23.99 -10.53
N GLU A 75 4.94 -23.54 -11.52
CA GLU A 75 5.46 -22.71 -12.62
C GLU A 75 5.98 -21.36 -12.12
N LYS A 76 5.25 -20.71 -11.19
CA LYS A 76 5.73 -19.50 -10.51
C LYS A 76 7.03 -19.76 -9.76
N LEU A 77 7.12 -20.83 -8.97
CA LEU A 77 8.32 -21.18 -8.20
C LEU A 77 9.52 -21.52 -9.11
N ALA A 78 9.30 -22.27 -10.19
CA ALA A 78 10.35 -22.58 -11.16
C ALA A 78 10.87 -21.32 -11.87
N SER A 79 9.99 -20.34 -12.14
CA SER A 79 10.36 -19.04 -12.69
C SER A 79 11.15 -18.20 -11.70
N ALA A 80 10.75 -18.16 -10.43
CA ALA A 80 11.46 -17.45 -9.36
C ALA A 80 12.88 -18.02 -9.16
N CYS A 81 13.03 -19.35 -9.13
CA CYS A 81 14.35 -20.01 -9.10
C CYS A 81 15.24 -19.54 -10.27
N GLN A 82 14.65 -19.38 -11.46
CA GLN A 82 15.39 -18.98 -12.65
C GLN A 82 15.86 -17.53 -12.57
N GLN A 83 15.02 -16.62 -12.09
CA GLN A 83 15.37 -15.21 -11.90
C GLN A 83 16.48 -15.04 -10.86
N GLN A 84 16.41 -15.77 -9.74
CA GLN A 84 17.48 -15.73 -8.72
C GLN A 84 18.81 -16.26 -9.27
N LEU A 85 18.78 -17.34 -10.07
CA LEU A 85 19.98 -17.82 -10.77
C LEU A 85 20.54 -16.78 -11.75
N GLU A 86 19.69 -16.00 -12.42
CA GLU A 86 20.12 -14.92 -13.31
C GLU A 86 20.72 -13.74 -12.55
N LEU A 87 20.16 -13.37 -11.40
CA LEU A 87 20.71 -12.33 -10.52
C LEU A 87 22.08 -12.73 -9.94
N LEU A 88 22.21 -13.97 -9.45
CA LEU A 88 23.47 -14.51 -8.94
C LEU A 88 24.56 -14.49 -10.02
N ARG A 89 24.20 -14.78 -11.29
CA ARG A 89 25.10 -14.72 -12.45
C ARG A 89 25.40 -13.30 -12.94
N ALA A 90 24.43 -12.39 -12.85
CA ALA A 90 24.60 -11.01 -13.30
C ALA A 90 25.57 -10.25 -12.39
N ARG A 91 25.51 -10.52 -11.07
CA ARG A 91 26.42 -9.95 -10.07
C ARG A 91 27.90 -10.28 -10.33
N ASP A 92 28.17 -11.35 -11.08
CA ASP A 92 29.51 -11.79 -11.49
C ASP A 92 30.10 -10.96 -12.64
N ASN A 93 29.23 -10.42 -13.50
CA ASN A 93 29.64 -9.69 -14.70
C ASN A 93 29.72 -8.18 -14.49
N SER A 94 29.28 -7.68 -13.33
CA SER A 94 29.26 -6.25 -13.04
C SER A 94 29.60 -6.00 -11.57
N LEU A 95 30.88 -5.90 -11.24
CA LEU A 95 31.38 -5.01 -10.16
C LEU A 95 32.92 -4.91 -10.21
N PRO A 96 33.48 -3.69 -10.22
CA PRO A 96 34.88 -3.44 -9.90
C PRO A 96 35.14 -3.57 -8.40
N ASP A 97 36.41 -3.85 -8.04
CA ASP A 97 36.94 -3.88 -6.67
C ASP A 97 36.48 -2.66 -5.85
N VAL A 98 35.59 -2.88 -4.89
CA VAL A 98 35.29 -1.93 -3.82
C VAL A 98 35.37 -2.67 -2.49
N GLU A 99 36.18 -2.10 -1.59
CA GLU A 99 36.74 -2.68 -0.37
C GLU A 99 35.71 -3.25 0.63
N GLY A 100 36.14 -4.31 1.31
CA GLY A 100 35.38 -5.26 2.13
C GLY A 100 34.55 -4.75 3.33
N SER A 101 34.52 -3.46 3.67
CA SER A 101 33.90 -3.02 4.94
C SER A 101 32.37 -2.87 4.89
N ALA A 102 31.75 -2.75 3.72
CA ALA A 102 30.28 -2.61 3.59
C ALA A 102 29.53 -3.95 3.45
N ARG A 103 30.25 -5.09 3.47
CA ARG A 103 29.64 -6.41 3.21
C ARG A 103 29.00 -7.06 4.44
N LEU A 104 29.38 -6.65 5.66
CA LEU A 104 28.86 -7.25 6.91
C LEU A 104 27.65 -6.49 7.50
N SER A 105 27.52 -5.18 7.29
CA SER A 105 26.41 -4.39 7.84
C SER A 105 25.04 -4.70 7.21
N SER A 106 25.01 -5.28 6.00
CA SER A 106 23.75 -5.70 5.36
C SER A 106 23.23 -7.04 5.89
N ILE A 107 24.07 -7.86 6.52
CA ILE A 107 23.65 -9.11 7.18
C ILE A 107 23.07 -8.81 8.57
N ASP A 108 23.64 -7.85 9.29
CA ASP A 108 23.14 -7.45 10.62
C ASP A 108 21.78 -6.72 10.56
N LEU A 109 21.54 -5.89 9.53
CA LEU A 109 20.23 -5.27 9.30
C LEU A 109 19.16 -6.27 8.87
N LEU A 110 19.54 -7.33 8.14
CA LEU A 110 18.66 -8.45 7.81
C LEU A 110 18.34 -9.31 9.04
N HIS A 111 19.20 -9.32 10.07
CA HIS A 111 18.99 -10.09 11.30
C HIS A 111 17.97 -9.43 12.24
N GLU A 112 17.97 -8.10 12.37
CA GLU A 112 17.00 -7.37 13.22
C GLU A 112 15.59 -7.37 12.63
N ASP A 113 15.48 -7.15 11.31
CA ASP A 113 14.19 -7.16 10.60
C ASP A 113 13.55 -8.56 10.56
N VAL A 114 14.37 -9.62 10.48
CA VAL A 114 13.90 -11.02 10.55
C VAL A 114 13.44 -11.38 11.95
N ARG A 115 14.14 -10.91 13.00
CA ARG A 115 13.77 -11.13 14.39
C ARG A 115 12.43 -10.48 14.74
N ASP A 116 12.20 -9.26 14.28
CA ASP A 116 10.94 -8.55 14.54
C ASP A 116 9.75 -9.13 13.75
N PHE A 117 10.00 -9.66 12.56
CA PHE A 117 8.98 -10.36 11.77
C PHE A 117 8.58 -11.72 12.38
N VAL A 118 9.54 -12.50 12.89
CA VAL A 118 9.26 -13.77 13.58
C VAL A 118 8.46 -13.53 14.86
N ARG A 119 8.79 -12.47 15.63
CA ARG A 119 8.00 -12.06 16.80
C ARG A 119 6.56 -11.67 16.45
N LEU A 120 6.36 -10.94 15.35
CA LEU A 120 5.03 -10.53 14.91
C LEU A 120 4.19 -11.74 14.47
N LYS A 121 4.80 -12.69 13.76
CA LYS A 121 4.09 -13.89 13.30
C LYS A 121 3.77 -14.86 14.41
N LEU A 122 4.69 -15.09 15.36
CA LEU A 122 4.42 -15.89 16.56
C LEU A 122 3.34 -15.24 17.44
N ARG A 123 3.28 -13.90 17.52
CA ARG A 123 2.15 -13.21 18.17
C ARG A 123 0.82 -13.45 17.48
N ILE A 124 0.80 -13.44 16.14
CA ILE A 124 -0.42 -13.70 15.37
C ILE A 124 -0.86 -15.16 15.53
N ASP A 125 0.06 -16.11 15.41
CA ASP A 125 -0.25 -17.54 15.48
C ASP A 125 -0.60 -18.00 16.92
N LEU A 126 -0.16 -17.27 17.96
CA LEU A 126 -0.53 -17.51 19.36
C LEU A 126 -1.74 -16.67 19.83
N SER A 127 -2.23 -15.74 19.01
CA SER A 127 -3.39 -14.88 19.35
C SER A 127 -4.77 -15.52 19.09
N ASP A 128 -4.80 -16.74 18.57
CA ASP A 128 -6.06 -17.43 18.22
C ASP A 128 -6.70 -18.18 19.41
N ASP A 129 -6.10 -18.14 20.61
CA ASP A 129 -6.66 -18.73 21.83
C ASP A 129 -6.80 -17.69 22.97
N SER A 130 -7.98 -17.08 23.04
CA SER A 130 -8.65 -16.38 24.18
C SER A 130 -8.23 -14.96 24.60
N ASP A 131 -9.27 -14.15 24.89
CA ASP A 131 -9.28 -12.73 25.26
C ASP A 131 -8.76 -12.42 26.70
N GLU A 132 -7.55 -12.84 27.09
CA GLU A 132 -6.97 -12.43 28.38
C GLU A 132 -5.55 -11.83 28.26
N ASP A 133 -5.30 -10.82 29.11
CA ASP A 133 -4.10 -9.98 29.16
C ASP A 133 -2.80 -10.80 29.06
N HIS A 134 -1.96 -10.49 28.04
CA HIS A 134 -0.67 -11.15 27.82
C HIS A 134 0.29 -10.91 28.99
N ASP A 135 0.67 -11.99 29.68
CA ASP A 135 1.64 -11.99 30.76
C ASP A 135 3.10 -12.12 30.26
N ASP A 136 4.05 -11.86 31.18
CA ASP A 136 5.49 -11.95 30.92
C ASP A 136 5.95 -13.36 30.49
N GLU A 137 5.17 -14.40 30.79
CA GLU A 137 5.46 -15.81 30.47
C GLU A 137 5.30 -16.10 28.98
N SER A 138 4.31 -15.48 28.34
CA SER A 138 4.08 -15.58 26.89
C SER A 138 5.21 -14.93 26.07
N ASN A 139 5.73 -13.77 26.53
CA ASN A 139 6.86 -13.12 25.86
C ASN A 139 8.17 -13.90 26.06
N ALA A 140 8.38 -14.52 27.23
CA ALA A 140 9.56 -15.37 27.48
C ALA A 140 9.58 -16.61 26.57
N ARG A 141 8.42 -17.24 26.33
CA ARG A 141 8.29 -18.39 25.42
C ARG A 141 8.51 -18.03 23.96
N ILE A 142 8.11 -16.82 23.55
CA ILE A 142 8.41 -16.30 22.20
C ILE A 142 9.92 -16.07 22.03
N GLU A 143 10.63 -15.55 23.02
CA GLU A 143 12.09 -15.39 22.95
C GLU A 143 12.85 -16.73 22.94
N GLU A 144 12.39 -17.72 23.70
CA GLU A 144 12.96 -19.08 23.69
C GLU A 144 12.81 -19.76 22.31
N LEU A 145 11.60 -19.71 21.72
CA LEU A 145 11.35 -20.27 20.39
C LEU A 145 12.14 -19.53 19.30
N THR A 146 12.29 -18.20 19.45
CA THR A 146 13.10 -17.38 18.55
C THR A 146 14.59 -17.75 18.65
N GLY A 147 15.09 -18.05 19.85
CA GLY A 147 16.46 -18.52 20.09
C GLY A 147 16.76 -19.88 19.46
N ASN A 148 15.85 -20.85 19.60
CA ASN A 148 16.02 -22.20 19.05
C ASN A 148 16.02 -22.21 17.51
N LEU A 149 15.16 -21.41 16.88
CA LEU A 149 15.15 -21.23 15.41
C LEU A 149 16.43 -20.54 14.88
N LEU A 150 17.06 -19.70 15.70
CA LEU A 150 18.34 -19.05 15.38
C LEU A 150 19.55 -19.98 15.55
N GLU A 151 19.50 -20.97 16.44
CA GLU A 151 20.52 -22.03 16.52
C GLU A 151 20.40 -23.02 15.36
N GLU A 152 19.18 -23.31 14.89
CA GLU A 152 18.92 -24.14 13.70
C GLU A 152 19.42 -23.46 12.40
N TYR A 153 19.42 -22.12 12.36
CA TYR A 153 20.03 -21.29 11.30
C TYR A 153 21.54 -21.53 11.10
N LEU A 154 22.24 -22.12 12.07
CA LEU A 154 23.68 -22.42 11.97
C LEU A 154 24.00 -23.74 11.24
N ASP A 155 22.99 -24.46 10.73
CA ASP A 155 23.14 -25.74 10.02
C ASP A 155 23.27 -25.60 8.48
N GLU A 156 22.97 -24.42 7.90
CA GLU A 156 23.23 -24.10 6.48
C GLU A 156 24.72 -24.17 6.08
N ARG A 157 25.60 -24.13 7.10
CA ARG A 157 27.04 -24.27 7.00
C ARG A 157 27.44 -25.54 6.25
N ASP A 158 26.73 -26.66 6.42
CA ASP A 158 27.19 -27.96 5.91
C ASP A 158 27.28 -28.03 4.37
N SER A 159 26.39 -27.35 3.64
CA SER A 159 26.44 -27.31 2.17
C SER A 159 27.67 -26.55 1.65
N VAL A 160 27.99 -25.44 2.30
CA VAL A 160 29.16 -24.57 2.01
C VAL A 160 30.45 -25.33 2.34
N TRP A 161 30.46 -26.02 3.49
CA TRP A 161 31.59 -26.84 3.93
C TRP A 161 31.84 -28.04 3.02
N LEU A 162 30.80 -28.73 2.54
CA LEU A 162 30.95 -29.83 1.57
C LEU A 162 31.61 -29.33 0.26
N ILE A 163 31.32 -28.10 -0.17
CA ILE A 163 31.93 -27.48 -1.36
C ILE A 163 33.38 -27.10 -1.11
N LEU A 164 33.68 -26.48 0.04
CA LEU A 164 35.05 -26.11 0.46
C LEU A 164 35.94 -27.35 0.63
N ALA A 165 35.43 -28.40 1.27
CA ALA A 165 36.13 -29.67 1.45
C ALA A 165 36.50 -30.32 0.11
N LYS A 166 35.54 -30.33 -0.82
CA LYS A 166 35.72 -30.89 -2.16
C LYS A 166 36.74 -30.11 -2.99
N ARG A 167 36.74 -28.77 -2.89
CA ARG A 167 37.75 -27.92 -3.54
C ARG A 167 39.15 -28.13 -2.97
N SER A 168 39.24 -28.33 -1.65
CA SER A 168 40.51 -28.53 -0.94
C SER A 168 41.00 -29.98 -0.93
N ARG A 169 40.26 -30.90 -1.58
CA ARG A 169 40.52 -32.35 -1.58
C ARG A 169 40.60 -32.97 -0.18
N LEU A 170 39.94 -32.36 0.79
CA LEU A 170 39.85 -32.91 2.15
C LEU A 170 38.79 -34.02 2.17
N PRO A 171 39.05 -35.15 2.83
CA PRO A 171 38.03 -36.16 3.09
C PRO A 171 36.84 -35.55 3.83
N HIS A 172 35.61 -35.94 3.49
CA HIS A 172 34.41 -35.43 4.19
C HIS A 172 34.43 -35.69 5.70
N SER A 173 35.03 -36.81 6.13
CA SER A 173 35.21 -37.15 7.54
C SER A 173 36.11 -36.15 8.29
N THR A 174 37.01 -35.47 7.59
CA THR A 174 37.97 -34.52 8.19
C THR A 174 37.30 -33.22 8.59
N VAL A 175 36.24 -32.80 7.88
CA VAL A 175 35.50 -31.56 8.21
C VAL A 175 34.66 -31.73 9.47
N GLY A 176 33.96 -32.88 9.58
CA GLY A 176 33.18 -33.22 10.77
C GLY A 176 34.06 -33.40 12.01
N ALA A 177 35.19 -34.11 11.86
CA ALA A 177 36.16 -34.29 12.94
C ALA A 177 36.78 -32.96 13.40
N TRP A 178 37.18 -32.09 12.46
CA TRP A 178 37.75 -30.79 12.81
C TRP A 178 36.77 -29.90 13.57
N ARG A 179 35.49 -29.85 13.15
CA ARG A 179 34.43 -29.08 13.83
C ARG A 179 34.14 -29.61 15.24
N GLN A 180 34.24 -30.92 15.43
CA GLN A 180 34.07 -31.56 16.73
C GLN A 180 35.25 -31.28 17.66
N ASP A 181 36.47 -31.27 17.12
CA ASP A 181 37.71 -31.09 17.87
C ASP A 181 38.06 -29.61 18.13
N HIS A 182 37.57 -28.67 17.30
CA HIS A 182 37.92 -27.24 17.35
C HIS A 182 36.67 -26.35 17.13
N PRO A 183 35.66 -26.39 18.02
CA PRO A 183 34.39 -25.67 17.83
C PRO A 183 34.53 -24.13 17.84
N GLU A 184 35.60 -23.59 18.41
CA GLU A 184 35.84 -22.13 18.52
C GLU A 184 36.89 -21.59 17.54
N GLU A 185 37.61 -22.45 16.82
CA GLU A 185 38.60 -21.98 15.85
C GLU A 185 37.93 -21.67 14.51
N ALA A 186 38.35 -20.59 13.86
CA ALA A 186 37.97 -20.34 12.47
C ALA A 186 38.72 -21.32 11.56
N PHE A 187 37.98 -22.06 10.74
CA PHE A 187 38.58 -22.97 9.74
C PHE A 187 39.50 -22.15 8.81
N PRO A 188 40.61 -22.70 8.30
CA PRO A 188 41.59 -21.97 7.47
C PRO A 188 41.11 -21.62 6.05
N PHE A 189 39.86 -21.21 5.87
CA PHE A 189 39.37 -20.63 4.63
C PHE A 189 39.22 -19.12 4.78
N THR A 190 39.58 -18.42 3.73
CA THR A 190 39.37 -16.98 3.64
C THR A 190 37.88 -16.66 3.51
N ASP A 191 37.47 -15.46 3.94
CA ASP A 191 36.09 -14.98 3.76
C ASP A 191 35.64 -15.02 2.29
N GLU A 192 36.59 -14.85 1.36
CA GLU A 192 36.35 -14.95 -0.08
C GLU A 192 36.03 -16.39 -0.52
N GLU A 193 36.76 -17.38 -0.01
CA GLU A 193 36.48 -18.80 -0.27
C GLU A 193 35.13 -19.23 0.28
N VAL A 194 34.78 -18.76 1.50
CA VAL A 194 33.48 -19.02 2.11
C VAL A 194 32.36 -18.37 1.30
N ALA A 195 32.51 -17.09 0.91
CA ALA A 195 31.51 -16.39 0.11
C ALA A 195 31.26 -17.06 -1.26
N GLU A 196 32.33 -17.47 -1.93
CA GLU A 196 32.24 -18.18 -3.21
C GLU A 196 31.64 -19.58 -3.05
N ALA A 197 31.97 -20.30 -1.99
CA ALA A 197 31.35 -21.59 -1.70
C ALA A 197 29.85 -21.47 -1.39
N THR A 198 29.45 -20.44 -0.64
CA THR A 198 28.03 -20.11 -0.37
C THR A 198 27.29 -19.78 -1.66
N LYS A 199 27.89 -18.99 -2.56
CA LYS A 199 27.32 -18.71 -3.90
C LYS A 199 27.09 -20.01 -4.68
N VAL A 200 28.09 -20.88 -4.76
CA VAL A 200 27.99 -22.17 -5.47
C VAL A 200 26.97 -23.10 -4.81
N ALA A 201 26.86 -23.09 -3.48
CA ALA A 201 25.84 -23.83 -2.75
C ALA A 201 24.43 -23.38 -3.17
N ASN A 202 24.20 -22.07 -3.15
CA ASN A 202 22.92 -21.47 -3.51
C ASN A 202 22.57 -21.71 -4.99
N GLU A 203 23.52 -21.56 -5.91
CA GLU A 203 23.29 -21.87 -7.32
C GLU A 203 22.91 -23.33 -7.54
N ASN A 204 23.60 -24.27 -6.88
CA ASN A 204 23.27 -25.69 -6.98
C ASN A 204 21.90 -26.01 -6.37
N ARG A 205 21.57 -25.38 -5.23
CA ARG A 205 20.27 -25.50 -4.57
C ARG A 205 19.13 -25.06 -5.49
N PHE A 206 19.19 -23.83 -6.01
CA PHE A 206 18.16 -23.30 -6.92
C PHE A 206 18.06 -24.09 -8.23
N LYS A 207 19.19 -24.57 -8.76
CA LYS A 207 19.20 -25.42 -9.97
C LYS A 207 18.53 -26.77 -9.73
N ASN A 208 18.82 -27.42 -8.60
CA ASN A 208 18.23 -28.70 -8.22
C ASN A 208 16.73 -28.56 -7.94
N LEU A 209 16.32 -27.51 -7.21
CA LEU A 209 14.92 -27.21 -6.93
C LEU A 209 14.14 -26.92 -8.22
N ARG A 210 14.67 -26.10 -9.13
CA ARG A 210 14.06 -25.86 -10.45
C ARG A 210 13.89 -27.15 -11.23
N LYS A 211 14.90 -28.04 -11.22
CA LYS A 211 14.82 -29.35 -11.88
C LYS A 211 13.72 -30.22 -11.26
N ARG A 212 13.60 -30.24 -9.93
CA ARG A 212 12.52 -30.93 -9.20
C ARG A 212 11.16 -30.36 -9.61
N MET A 213 10.96 -29.04 -9.51
CA MET A 213 9.70 -28.36 -9.88
C MET A 213 9.27 -28.66 -11.32
N ASN A 214 10.21 -28.63 -12.28
CA ASN A 214 9.89 -28.96 -13.67
C ASN A 214 9.48 -30.43 -13.85
N GLN A 215 10.08 -31.34 -13.09
CA GLN A 215 9.69 -32.75 -13.09
C GLN A 215 8.30 -32.93 -12.47
N GLU A 216 8.01 -32.26 -11.35
CA GLU A 216 6.69 -32.27 -10.73
C GLU A 216 5.60 -31.67 -11.63
N ILE A 217 5.87 -30.55 -12.33
CA ILE A 217 4.96 -29.97 -13.33
C ILE A 217 4.65 -30.98 -14.44
N LYS A 218 5.69 -31.69 -14.91
CA LYS A 218 5.54 -32.73 -15.94
C LYS A 218 4.64 -33.87 -15.45
N GLU A 219 4.82 -34.32 -14.22
CA GLU A 219 4.00 -35.38 -13.59
C GLU A 219 2.55 -34.92 -13.36
N LEU A 220 2.35 -33.71 -12.83
CA LEU A 220 1.02 -33.12 -12.64
C LEU A 220 0.27 -32.95 -13.97
N ARG A 221 0.94 -32.52 -15.03
CA ARG A 221 0.35 -32.44 -16.38
C ARG A 221 -0.05 -33.82 -16.90
N GLN A 222 0.82 -34.83 -16.72
CA GLN A 222 0.49 -36.22 -17.08
C GLN A 222 -0.70 -36.77 -16.30
N TRP A 223 -0.87 -36.39 -15.03
CA TRP A 223 -2.01 -36.81 -14.20
C TRP A 223 -3.29 -36.05 -14.53
N PHE A 224 -3.20 -34.75 -14.81
CA PHE A 224 -4.29 -33.90 -15.27
C PHE A 224 -4.92 -34.41 -16.57
N ASP A 225 -4.10 -34.98 -17.45
CA ASP A 225 -4.52 -35.57 -18.72
C ASP A 225 -5.19 -36.94 -18.59
N ARG A 226 -5.17 -37.58 -17.40
CA ARG A 226 -5.88 -38.83 -17.15
C ARG A 226 -7.40 -38.61 -17.09
N ASN A 227 -8.17 -39.60 -17.52
CA ASN A 227 -9.65 -39.57 -17.47
C ASN A 227 -10.20 -39.55 -16.03
N LYS A 228 -9.40 -39.99 -15.04
CA LYS A 228 -9.67 -39.91 -13.60
C LYS A 228 -8.36 -39.50 -12.90
N PRO A 229 -8.09 -38.20 -12.69
CA PRO A 229 -6.91 -37.76 -11.95
C PRO A 229 -7.00 -38.22 -10.49
N ILE A 230 -5.86 -38.58 -9.90
CA ILE A 230 -5.76 -38.97 -8.49
C ILE A 230 -5.99 -37.70 -7.64
N PRO A 231 -6.75 -37.72 -6.53
CA PRO A 231 -6.80 -36.56 -5.64
C PRO A 231 -5.40 -36.18 -5.15
N LEU A 232 -5.11 -34.89 -5.05
CA LEU A 232 -3.82 -34.41 -4.55
C LEU A 232 -3.74 -34.64 -3.02
N ASN A 233 -2.54 -34.90 -2.48
CA ASN A 233 -2.26 -35.24 -1.08
C ASN A 233 -2.75 -36.62 -0.57
N GLU A 234 -3.19 -37.53 -1.44
CA GLU A 234 -3.32 -38.95 -1.10
C GLU A 234 -1.93 -39.62 -1.00
N PRO A 235 -1.77 -40.73 -0.24
CA PRO A 235 -0.48 -41.40 0.01
C PRO A 235 0.34 -41.78 -1.23
N ASP A 236 -0.33 -41.95 -2.38
CA ASP A 236 0.29 -42.28 -3.68
C ASP A 236 0.27 -41.10 -4.68
N SER A 237 0.03 -39.88 -4.20
CA SER A 237 -0.06 -38.66 -5.01
C SER A 237 1.02 -37.64 -4.65
N LEU A 238 1.30 -36.73 -5.58
CA LEU A 238 2.12 -35.56 -5.38
C LEU A 238 1.48 -34.67 -4.31
N HIS A 239 2.25 -34.35 -3.27
CA HIS A 239 1.85 -33.35 -2.29
C HIS A 239 1.69 -31.98 -2.93
N VAL A 240 0.67 -31.23 -2.53
CA VAL A 240 0.36 -29.91 -3.09
C VAL A 240 1.45 -28.90 -2.74
N ASN A 241 2.05 -29.03 -1.55
CA ASN A 241 3.15 -28.17 -1.12
C ASN A 241 4.46 -28.58 -1.84
N PRO A 242 4.95 -27.77 -2.79
CA PRO A 242 6.20 -28.05 -3.51
C PRO A 242 7.45 -27.96 -2.62
N LEU A 243 7.30 -27.44 -1.40
CA LEU A 243 8.33 -27.37 -0.37
C LEU A 243 8.16 -28.47 0.69
N SER A 244 7.33 -29.49 0.43
CA SER A 244 7.20 -30.62 1.35
C SER A 244 8.56 -31.32 1.52
N GLY A 245 9.09 -31.31 2.75
CA GLY A 245 10.41 -31.85 3.09
C GLY A 245 11.55 -30.81 3.13
N GLU A 246 11.27 -29.54 2.86
CA GLU A 246 12.19 -28.43 3.15
C GLU A 246 11.94 -27.91 4.58
N THR A 247 12.93 -27.23 5.18
CA THR A 247 12.79 -26.65 6.53
C THR A 247 11.83 -25.45 6.53
N ASP A 248 11.28 -25.10 7.70
CA ASP A 248 10.38 -23.95 7.84
C ASP A 248 11.07 -22.62 7.48
N GLU A 249 12.38 -22.45 7.74
CA GLU A 249 13.11 -21.25 7.28
C GLU A 249 13.17 -21.18 5.76
N THR A 250 13.40 -22.32 5.09
CA THR A 250 13.41 -22.38 3.62
C THR A 250 12.07 -21.94 3.06
N ILE A 251 10.98 -22.36 3.70
CA ILE A 251 9.62 -21.96 3.33
C ILE A 251 9.43 -20.45 3.54
N GLN A 252 9.90 -19.90 4.66
CA GLN A 252 9.79 -18.47 4.97
C GLN A 252 10.64 -17.57 4.05
N GLU A 253 11.89 -17.96 3.74
CA GLU A 253 12.75 -17.26 2.79
C GLU A 253 12.12 -17.25 1.39
N TRP A 254 11.48 -18.36 1.00
CA TRP A 254 10.74 -18.47 -0.24
C TRP A 254 9.53 -17.53 -0.31
N CYS A 255 8.73 -17.46 0.75
CA CYS A 255 7.62 -16.52 0.84
C CYS A 255 8.12 -15.07 0.70
N ARG A 256 9.19 -14.71 1.41
CA ARG A 256 9.83 -13.38 1.29
C ARG A 256 10.29 -13.07 -0.14
N ASN A 257 10.93 -14.03 -0.81
CA ASN A 257 11.38 -13.86 -2.18
C ASN A 257 10.23 -13.77 -3.19
N LEU A 258 9.11 -14.47 -2.96
CA LEU A 258 7.90 -14.35 -3.77
C LEU A 258 7.25 -12.98 -3.61
N ASP A 259 7.17 -12.45 -2.39
CA ASP A 259 6.64 -11.10 -2.13
C ASP A 259 7.54 -10.03 -2.76
N LEU A 260 8.86 -10.20 -2.69
CA LEU A 260 9.83 -9.31 -3.33
C LEU A 260 9.70 -9.35 -4.86
N LEU A 261 9.44 -10.52 -5.45
CA LEU A 261 9.22 -10.69 -6.89
C LEU A 261 7.87 -10.16 -7.33
N ASP A 262 6.80 -10.30 -6.53
CA ASP A 262 5.51 -9.69 -6.83
C ASP A 262 5.61 -8.16 -6.72
N THR A 263 6.34 -7.64 -5.74
CA THR A 263 6.68 -6.21 -5.63
C THR A 263 7.52 -5.75 -6.83
N THR A 264 8.55 -6.50 -7.22
CA THR A 264 9.40 -6.19 -8.37
C THR A 264 8.64 -6.33 -9.68
N ARG A 265 7.69 -7.25 -9.80
CA ARG A 265 6.78 -7.42 -10.94
C ARG A 265 5.73 -6.32 -10.99
N LEU A 266 5.22 -5.85 -9.85
CA LEU A 266 4.41 -4.63 -9.74
C LEU A 266 5.22 -3.40 -10.17
N LEU A 267 6.52 -3.38 -9.89
CA LEU A 267 7.45 -2.32 -10.31
C LEU A 267 7.97 -2.46 -11.74
N SER A 268 7.95 -3.65 -12.35
CA SER A 268 8.49 -3.93 -13.71
C SER A 268 7.41 -4.20 -14.76
N SER A 269 6.17 -4.50 -14.37
CA SER A 269 4.99 -4.41 -15.24
C SER A 269 4.47 -2.98 -15.30
N VAL A 270 5.40 -2.04 -15.51
CA VAL A 270 5.14 -0.62 -15.72
C VAL A 270 4.21 -0.52 -16.94
N ALA A 271 2.90 -0.49 -16.70
CA ALA A 271 2.06 0.45 -17.42
C ALA A 271 2.83 1.77 -17.32
N GLU A 272 3.12 2.41 -18.47
CA GLU A 272 3.90 3.65 -18.50
C GLU A 272 3.43 4.54 -17.34
N HIS A 273 4.31 5.20 -16.58
CA HIS A 273 3.92 5.92 -15.35
C HIS A 273 2.65 6.80 -15.55
N SER A 274 2.49 7.32 -16.76
CA SER A 274 1.35 8.03 -17.34
C SER A 274 0.01 7.26 -17.45
N ASP A 275 -0.01 5.94 -17.28
CA ASP A 275 -1.18 5.07 -17.35
C ASP A 275 -1.77 4.76 -15.96
N THR A 276 -1.07 5.11 -14.88
CA THR A 276 -1.51 4.82 -13.51
C THR A 276 -2.12 6.03 -12.82
N ILE A 277 -3.09 5.83 -11.92
CA ILE A 277 -3.66 6.92 -11.10
C ILE A 277 -2.54 7.65 -10.34
N ALA A 278 -1.59 6.91 -9.76
CA ALA A 278 -0.48 7.48 -9.01
C ALA A 278 0.40 8.40 -9.87
N GLY A 279 0.84 7.96 -11.05
CA GLY A 279 1.68 8.79 -11.92
C GLY A 279 0.94 10.00 -12.47
N ASN A 280 -0.35 9.85 -12.79
CA ASN A 280 -1.18 10.98 -13.20
C ASN A 280 -1.41 12.00 -12.06
N ILE A 281 -1.49 11.56 -10.80
CA ILE A 281 -1.52 12.49 -9.65
C ILE A 281 -0.21 13.29 -9.58
N ASP A 282 0.93 12.65 -9.84
CA ASP A 282 2.23 13.34 -9.84
C ASP A 282 2.29 14.41 -10.96
N GLU A 283 1.79 14.10 -12.15
CA GLU A 283 1.65 15.07 -13.24
C GLU A 283 0.69 16.22 -12.90
N TYR A 284 -0.46 15.91 -12.29
CA TYR A 284 -1.42 16.91 -11.81
C TYR A 284 -0.80 17.85 -10.78
N LEU A 285 -0.08 17.31 -9.80
CA LEU A 285 0.61 18.11 -8.78
C LEU A 285 1.75 18.94 -9.39
N ALA A 286 2.46 18.44 -10.40
CA ALA A 286 3.43 19.23 -11.14
C ALA A 286 2.77 20.40 -11.92
N ALA A 287 1.57 20.20 -12.47
CA ALA A 287 0.81 21.27 -13.10
C ALA A 287 0.31 22.31 -12.07
N GLU A 288 -0.23 21.87 -10.94
CA GLU A 288 -0.67 22.78 -9.86
C GLU A 288 0.51 23.54 -9.24
N ARG A 289 1.69 22.94 -9.12
CA ARG A 289 2.92 23.62 -8.69
C ARG A 289 3.31 24.77 -9.62
N ARG A 290 3.27 24.55 -10.94
CA ARG A 290 3.51 25.62 -11.92
C ARG A 290 2.51 26.77 -11.79
N ARG A 291 1.23 26.47 -11.52
CA ARG A 291 0.20 27.49 -11.26
C ARG A 291 0.44 28.26 -9.97
N MET A 292 0.97 27.59 -8.95
CA MET A 292 1.38 28.23 -7.70
C MET A 292 2.57 29.19 -7.93
N GLU A 293 3.59 28.75 -8.67
CA GLU A 293 4.75 29.57 -9.04
C GLU A 293 4.35 30.77 -9.89
N ALA A 294 3.36 30.62 -10.78
CA ALA A 294 2.76 31.71 -11.54
C ALA A 294 1.86 32.64 -10.71
N GLY A 295 1.63 32.35 -9.43
CA GLY A 295 0.79 33.15 -8.53
C GLY A 295 -0.73 33.00 -8.75
N GLU A 296 -1.17 32.06 -9.58
CA GLU A 296 -2.59 31.80 -9.83
C GLU A 296 -3.28 31.15 -8.61
N ILE A 297 -2.53 30.32 -7.89
CA ILE A 297 -3.00 29.69 -6.65
C ILE A 297 -2.07 30.01 -5.50
N LYS A 298 -2.64 30.10 -4.29
CA LYS A 298 -1.85 30.33 -3.08
C LYS A 298 -1.05 29.07 -2.72
N PRO A 299 0.17 29.19 -2.18
CA PRO A 299 0.96 28.03 -1.79
C PRO A 299 0.25 27.09 -0.80
N SER A 300 -0.46 27.64 0.19
CA SER A 300 -1.27 26.82 1.12
C SER A 300 -2.41 26.05 0.46
N SER A 301 -2.90 26.52 -0.70
CA SER A 301 -3.91 25.80 -1.48
C SER A 301 -3.29 24.64 -2.26
N PHE A 302 -2.05 24.79 -2.73
CA PHE A 302 -1.27 23.70 -3.33
C PHE A 302 -0.96 22.62 -2.28
N GLU A 303 -0.35 22.98 -1.16
CA GLU A 303 0.01 22.05 -0.07
C GLU A 303 -1.23 21.28 0.45
N SER A 304 -2.36 21.98 0.60
CA SER A 304 -3.62 21.33 0.98
C SER A 304 -4.10 20.30 -0.05
N ARG A 305 -3.91 20.55 -1.35
CA ARG A 305 -4.30 19.59 -2.40
C ARG A 305 -3.33 18.42 -2.46
N GLU A 306 -2.04 18.68 -2.37
CA GLU A 306 -0.96 17.68 -2.32
C GLU A 306 -1.19 16.69 -1.17
N GLY A 307 -1.35 17.20 0.05
CA GLY A 307 -1.62 16.33 1.22
C GLY A 307 -2.92 15.53 1.09
N ARG A 308 -3.96 16.09 0.46
CA ARG A 308 -5.23 15.37 0.23
C ARG A 308 -5.13 14.29 -0.83
N LEU A 309 -4.42 14.57 -1.93
CA LEU A 309 -4.25 13.61 -3.01
C LEU A 309 -3.28 12.48 -2.64
N LYS A 310 -2.36 12.71 -1.69
CA LYS A 310 -1.54 11.64 -1.12
C LYS A 310 -2.40 10.47 -0.60
N HIS A 311 -3.47 10.75 0.15
CA HIS A 311 -4.38 9.72 0.64
C HIS A 311 -5.11 8.98 -0.49
N PHE A 312 -5.50 9.69 -1.55
CA PHE A 312 -6.15 9.05 -2.70
C PHE A 312 -5.16 8.19 -3.49
N ARG A 313 -3.91 8.64 -3.63
CA ARG A 313 -2.80 7.87 -4.22
C ARG A 313 -2.53 6.60 -3.44
N GLU A 314 -2.39 6.68 -2.12
CA GLU A 314 -2.17 5.53 -1.24
C GLU A 314 -3.32 4.52 -1.34
N PHE A 315 -4.56 4.99 -1.40
CA PHE A 315 -5.73 4.13 -1.57
C PHE A 315 -5.80 3.46 -2.96
N ALA A 316 -5.62 4.23 -4.03
CA ALA A 316 -5.76 3.73 -5.39
C ALA A 316 -4.57 2.89 -5.85
N GLY A 317 -3.39 3.08 -5.24
CA GLY A 317 -2.16 2.40 -5.62
C GLY A 317 -1.81 2.60 -7.10
N ASN A 318 -1.36 1.53 -7.75
CA ASN A 318 -0.97 1.52 -9.17
C ASN A 318 -2.14 1.16 -10.12
N GLN A 319 -3.39 1.38 -9.69
CA GLN A 319 -4.55 1.16 -10.58
C GLN A 319 -4.41 2.00 -11.85
N SER A 320 -4.75 1.40 -13.00
CA SER A 320 -4.74 2.08 -14.29
C SER A 320 -5.81 3.18 -14.35
N VAL A 321 -5.51 4.31 -14.99
CA VAL A 321 -6.52 5.34 -15.31
C VAL A 321 -7.54 4.87 -16.36
N SER A 322 -7.21 3.83 -17.13
CA SER A 322 -8.14 3.18 -18.07
C SER A 322 -9.13 2.23 -17.37
N ALA A 323 -8.88 1.88 -16.11
CA ALA A 323 -9.84 1.15 -15.29
C ALA A 323 -11.09 2.02 -15.03
N PRO A 324 -12.20 1.45 -14.53
CA PRO A 324 -13.40 2.21 -14.23
C PRO A 324 -13.16 3.21 -13.08
N LEU A 325 -12.63 4.39 -13.37
CA LEU A 325 -12.25 5.42 -12.39
C LEU A 325 -13.44 5.86 -11.52
N GLY A 326 -14.66 5.76 -12.05
CA GLY A 326 -15.89 5.95 -11.29
C GLY A 326 -16.06 4.94 -10.15
N LYS A 327 -15.65 3.68 -10.34
CA LYS A 327 -15.64 2.65 -9.30
C LYS A 327 -14.59 2.96 -8.23
N ALA A 328 -13.37 3.30 -8.63
CA ALA A 328 -12.31 3.69 -7.69
C ALA A 328 -12.72 4.89 -6.80
N LEU A 329 -13.36 5.91 -7.38
CA LEU A 329 -13.89 7.04 -6.60
C LEU A 329 -15.05 6.66 -5.67
N GLN A 330 -15.92 5.72 -6.08
CA GLN A 330 -16.98 5.21 -5.22
C GLN A 330 -16.43 4.43 -4.04
N GLU A 331 -15.44 3.57 -4.28
CA GLU A 331 -14.75 2.79 -3.25
C GLU A 331 -13.97 3.70 -2.31
N PHE A 332 -13.25 4.71 -2.85
CA PHE A 332 -12.57 5.70 -2.01
C PHE A 332 -13.55 6.47 -1.12
N ARG A 333 -14.69 6.89 -1.67
CA ARG A 333 -15.75 7.54 -0.88
C ARG A 333 -16.30 6.61 0.20
N ALA A 334 -16.53 5.33 -0.11
CA ALA A 334 -16.99 4.34 0.85
C ALA A 334 -15.98 4.18 2.00
N HIS A 335 -14.70 4.04 1.66
CA HIS A 335 -13.62 4.02 2.63
C HIS A 335 -13.61 5.26 3.53
N GLN A 336 -13.77 6.46 2.97
CA GLN A 336 -13.85 7.69 3.78
C GLN A 336 -15.09 7.73 4.70
N LEU A 337 -16.21 7.11 4.32
CA LEU A 337 -17.38 6.98 5.17
C LEU A 337 -17.16 6.00 6.32
N GLU A 338 -16.43 4.91 6.09
CA GLU A 338 -16.01 3.97 7.14
C GLU A 338 -15.05 4.64 8.14
N GLN A 339 -14.13 5.48 7.64
CA GLN A 339 -13.24 6.28 8.51
C GLN A 339 -14.01 7.31 9.35
N ILE A 340 -15.11 7.86 8.83
CA ILE A 340 -16.03 8.70 9.62
C ILE A 340 -16.75 7.86 10.68
N ALA A 341 -17.27 6.69 10.30
CA ALA A 341 -18.02 5.82 11.20
C ALA A 341 -17.16 5.29 12.36
N SER A 342 -15.86 5.05 12.11
CA SER A 342 -14.90 4.64 13.15
C SER A 342 -14.36 5.79 14.00
N GLY A 343 -14.65 7.05 13.66
CA GLY A 343 -14.10 8.22 14.36
C GLY A 343 -12.66 8.59 13.97
N SER A 344 -12.02 7.82 13.08
CA SER A 344 -10.65 8.05 12.60
C SER A 344 -10.52 9.30 11.72
N CYS A 345 -11.61 9.80 11.15
CA CYS A 345 -11.62 10.96 10.28
C CYS A 345 -12.88 11.83 10.47
N SER A 346 -12.72 13.16 10.49
CA SER A 346 -13.87 14.07 10.54
C SER A 346 -14.62 14.12 9.19
N GLN A 347 -15.93 14.38 9.22
CA GLN A 347 -16.72 14.55 7.99
C GLN A 347 -16.15 15.63 7.05
N ARG A 348 -15.61 16.71 7.63
CA ARG A 348 -15.02 17.82 6.88
C ARG A 348 -13.74 17.39 6.17
N GLN A 349 -12.87 16.65 6.85
CA GLN A 349 -11.64 16.14 6.26
C GLN A 349 -11.95 15.15 5.13
N ALA A 350 -12.79 14.15 5.38
CA ALA A 350 -13.26 13.20 4.38
C ALA A 350 -13.86 13.90 3.15
N LYS A 351 -14.70 14.92 3.34
CA LYS A 351 -15.24 15.74 2.24
C LYS A 351 -14.12 16.36 1.41
N HIS A 352 -13.12 16.96 2.06
CA HIS A 352 -12.01 17.59 1.35
C HIS A 352 -11.14 16.59 0.58
N LEU A 353 -10.93 15.39 1.12
CA LEU A 353 -10.23 14.30 0.43
C LEU A 353 -10.99 13.88 -0.83
N VAL A 354 -12.29 13.62 -0.71
CA VAL A 354 -13.13 13.23 -1.86
C VAL A 354 -13.25 14.36 -2.89
N ASP A 355 -13.42 15.61 -2.47
CA ASP A 355 -13.46 16.75 -3.39
C ASP A 355 -12.14 16.90 -4.17
N ALA A 356 -10.99 16.66 -3.52
CA ALA A 356 -9.70 16.72 -4.18
C ALA A 356 -9.54 15.62 -5.24
N ALA A 357 -9.96 14.38 -4.92
CA ALA A 357 -9.98 13.28 -5.88
C ALA A 357 -10.91 13.57 -7.07
N ILE A 358 -12.10 14.13 -6.82
CA ILE A 358 -13.04 14.54 -7.89
C ILE A 358 -12.43 15.63 -8.78
N ALA A 359 -11.75 16.61 -8.19
CA ALA A 359 -11.08 17.67 -8.95
C ALA A 359 -9.96 17.10 -9.83
N PHE A 360 -9.16 16.17 -9.31
CA PHE A 360 -8.14 15.45 -10.07
C PHE A 360 -8.75 14.68 -11.26
N VAL A 361 -9.81 13.91 -11.05
CA VAL A 361 -10.49 13.18 -12.14
C VAL A 361 -11.10 14.12 -13.18
N THR A 362 -11.59 15.29 -12.75
CA THR A 362 -12.06 16.33 -13.68
C THR A 362 -10.91 16.86 -14.52
N TRP A 363 -9.75 17.10 -13.90
CA TRP A 363 -8.55 17.51 -14.62
C TRP A 363 -8.11 16.48 -15.67
N LEU A 364 -8.11 15.18 -15.35
CA LEU A 364 -7.78 14.12 -16.32
C LEU A 364 -8.64 14.18 -17.60
N HIS A 365 -9.93 14.52 -17.43
CA HIS A 365 -10.83 14.71 -18.55
C HIS A 365 -10.50 15.99 -19.33
N ASP A 366 -10.23 17.09 -18.63
CA ASP A 366 -9.92 18.38 -19.25
C ASP A 366 -8.63 18.33 -20.08
N VAL A 367 -7.63 17.54 -19.67
CA VAL A 367 -6.40 17.29 -20.43
C VAL A 367 -6.47 16.07 -21.36
N GLN A 368 -7.65 15.49 -21.55
CA GLN A 368 -7.93 14.39 -22.49
C GLN A 368 -7.18 13.07 -22.20
N ILE A 369 -6.74 12.83 -20.97
CA ILE A 369 -6.18 11.53 -20.54
C ILE A 369 -7.30 10.49 -20.46
N ILE A 370 -8.50 10.89 -20.00
CA ILE A 370 -9.71 10.07 -20.07
C ILE A 370 -10.70 10.66 -21.07
N GLY A 371 -11.28 9.81 -21.91
CA GLY A 371 -12.19 10.26 -22.98
C GLY A 371 -13.57 10.72 -22.49
N GLN A 372 -14.01 10.26 -21.30
CA GLN A 372 -15.31 10.65 -20.73
C GLN A 372 -15.23 10.74 -19.21
N LEU A 373 -15.88 11.74 -18.66
CA LEU A 373 -15.99 11.92 -17.21
C LEU A 373 -16.90 10.83 -16.60
N PRO A 374 -16.52 10.16 -15.50
CA PRO A 374 -17.37 9.16 -14.88
C PRO A 374 -18.75 9.70 -14.51
N PRO A 375 -19.86 8.99 -14.78
CA PRO A 375 -21.18 9.46 -14.44
C PRO A 375 -21.36 9.59 -12.92
N GLY A 376 -22.07 10.63 -12.48
CA GLY A 376 -22.47 10.77 -11.08
C GLY A 376 -21.43 11.38 -10.13
N LEU A 377 -20.34 11.99 -10.61
CA LEU A 377 -19.36 12.67 -9.72
C LEU A 377 -20.00 13.65 -8.72
N LYS A 378 -21.04 14.37 -9.13
CA LYS A 378 -21.78 15.29 -8.25
C LYS A 378 -22.43 14.59 -7.05
N LYS A 379 -22.79 13.30 -7.18
CA LYS A 379 -23.41 12.48 -6.13
C LYS A 379 -22.39 11.91 -5.14
N LEU A 380 -21.09 11.93 -5.48
CA LEU A 380 -20.03 11.40 -4.62
C LEU A 380 -19.66 12.36 -3.48
N LYS A 381 -20.16 13.60 -3.49
CA LYS A 381 -19.87 14.57 -2.43
C LYS A 381 -20.33 14.08 -1.06
N ILE A 382 -19.47 14.25 -0.06
CA ILE A 382 -19.83 14.02 1.34
C ILE A 382 -20.50 15.30 1.86
N LYS A 383 -21.71 15.14 2.41
CA LYS A 383 -22.40 16.23 3.11
C LYS A 383 -21.80 16.35 4.51
N VAL A 384 -21.45 17.56 4.90
CA VAL A 384 -20.96 17.87 6.24
C VAL A 384 -22.11 18.55 6.96
N SER A 385 -22.53 18.00 8.10
CA SER A 385 -23.46 18.72 8.96
C SER A 385 -22.80 20.01 9.43
N ALA A 386 -23.59 21.08 9.57
CA ALA A 386 -23.09 22.27 10.24
C ALA A 386 -22.70 21.85 11.66
N ALA A 387 -21.42 21.96 12.00
CA ALA A 387 -20.99 21.78 13.38
C ALA A 387 -21.73 22.81 14.24
N GLN A 388 -22.23 22.36 15.39
CA GLN A 388 -22.76 23.29 16.38
C GLN A 388 -21.66 24.28 16.73
N ILE A 389 -21.98 25.57 16.64
CA ILE A 389 -21.05 26.62 17.03
C ILE A 389 -21.14 26.70 18.55
N GLU A 390 -20.09 26.28 19.23
CA GLU A 390 -19.94 26.53 20.66
C GLU A 390 -19.78 28.04 20.87
N THR A 391 -20.63 28.58 21.75
CA THR A 391 -20.65 29.99 22.09
C THR A 391 -20.42 30.12 23.58
N LEU A 392 -19.55 31.04 23.98
CA LEU A 392 -19.36 31.38 25.39
C LEU A 392 -20.58 32.16 25.89
N ALA A 393 -21.05 31.83 27.08
CA ALA A 393 -22.05 32.58 27.81
C ALA A 393 -21.47 33.90 28.37
N ASP A 394 -22.34 34.85 28.70
CA ASP A 394 -21.93 36.17 29.19
C ASP A 394 -21.11 36.07 30.49
N GLU A 395 -21.42 35.08 31.35
CA GLU A 395 -20.70 34.80 32.59
C GLU A 395 -19.28 34.28 32.32
N GLU A 396 -19.12 33.39 31.33
CA GLU A 396 -17.83 32.84 30.92
C GLU A 396 -16.95 33.93 30.31
N VAL A 397 -17.53 34.79 29.46
CA VAL A 397 -16.83 35.96 28.91
C VAL A 397 -16.39 36.92 30.01
N SER A 398 -17.26 37.16 30.99
CA SER A 398 -16.95 38.04 32.13
C SER A 398 -15.82 37.48 32.98
N ALA A 399 -15.87 36.19 33.31
CA ALA A 399 -14.81 35.49 34.06
C ALA A 399 -13.47 35.54 33.31
N LEU A 400 -13.49 35.20 32.02
CA LEU A 400 -12.33 35.21 31.15
C LEU A 400 -11.69 36.60 31.06
N LEU A 401 -12.50 37.65 30.88
CA LEU A 401 -12.00 39.02 30.90
C LEU A 401 -11.40 39.36 32.27
N SER A 402 -12.10 39.12 33.39
CA SER A 402 -11.64 39.49 34.74
C SER A 402 -10.25 38.95 35.10
N GLN A 403 -9.89 37.79 34.55
CA GLN A 403 -8.63 37.11 34.81
C GLN A 403 -7.57 37.43 33.74
N ALA A 404 -7.98 37.76 32.52
CA ALA A 404 -7.06 38.15 31.46
C ALA A 404 -6.39 39.50 31.78
N GLN A 405 -5.07 39.55 31.62
CA GLN A 405 -4.25 40.74 31.86
C GLN A 405 -3.40 41.10 30.63
N GLY A 406 -2.93 42.35 30.60
CA GLY A 406 -2.02 42.89 29.59
C GLY A 406 -2.45 42.66 28.14
N GLU A 407 -1.52 42.20 27.30
CA GLU A 407 -1.76 41.97 25.86
C GLU A 407 -2.94 41.04 25.58
N LEU A 408 -3.14 39.98 26.38
CA LEU A 408 -4.24 39.04 26.14
C LEU A 408 -5.60 39.71 26.39
N ARG A 409 -5.70 40.52 27.45
CA ARG A 409 -6.90 41.30 27.74
C ARG A 409 -7.24 42.24 26.58
N LEU A 410 -6.23 42.93 26.03
CA LEU A 410 -6.41 43.75 24.85
C LEU A 410 -6.94 42.94 23.66
N TYR A 411 -6.38 41.77 23.38
CA TYR A 411 -6.80 40.95 22.25
C TYR A 411 -8.26 40.52 22.38
N LEU A 412 -8.67 40.05 23.56
CA LEU A 412 -10.05 39.64 23.85
C LEU A 412 -11.03 40.81 23.71
N LEU A 413 -10.67 41.98 24.25
CA LEU A 413 -11.47 43.19 24.11
C LEU A 413 -11.61 43.63 22.66
N LEU A 414 -10.55 43.55 21.84
CA LEU A 414 -10.65 43.82 20.40
C LEU A 414 -11.57 42.84 19.67
N MET A 415 -11.57 41.55 20.05
CA MET A 415 -12.50 40.56 19.51
C MET A 415 -13.96 40.90 19.87
N LEU A 416 -14.23 41.23 21.13
CA LEU A 416 -15.58 41.54 21.61
C LEU A 416 -16.09 42.89 21.09
N ASN A 417 -15.25 43.92 21.13
CA ASN A 417 -15.61 45.28 20.75
C ASN A 417 -15.75 45.44 19.23
N CYS A 418 -14.90 44.77 18.44
CA CYS A 418 -14.82 44.99 16.99
C CYS A 418 -15.17 43.76 16.14
N GLY A 419 -15.42 42.59 16.74
CA GLY A 419 -15.65 41.34 15.99
C GLY A 419 -14.43 40.89 15.17
N MET A 420 -13.22 41.28 15.59
CA MET A 420 -11.98 40.99 14.87
C MET A 420 -11.54 39.54 15.07
N THR A 421 -11.00 38.92 14.01
CA THR A 421 -10.28 37.64 14.13
C THR A 421 -8.83 37.87 14.56
N GLN A 422 -8.09 36.82 14.95
CA GLN A 422 -6.66 36.97 15.29
C GLN A 422 -5.84 37.57 14.12
N LEU A 423 -6.25 37.28 12.87
CA LEU A 423 -5.58 37.86 11.70
C LEU A 423 -5.91 39.34 11.55
N ASP A 424 -7.16 39.73 11.79
CA ASP A 424 -7.54 41.14 11.76
C ASP A 424 -6.74 41.90 12.84
N ILE A 425 -6.67 41.41 14.08
CA ILE A 425 -5.85 42.04 15.14
C ILE A 425 -4.39 42.19 14.69
N ALA A 426 -3.77 41.12 14.20
CA ALA A 426 -2.37 41.11 13.78
C ALA A 426 -2.05 42.00 12.56
N ASP A 427 -3.03 42.22 11.68
CA ASP A 427 -2.85 43.04 10.46
C ASP A 427 -3.25 44.51 10.63
N THR A 428 -3.80 44.89 11.80
CA THR A 428 -4.20 46.28 12.06
C THR A 428 -2.98 47.19 11.95
N GLN A 429 -3.05 48.19 11.07
CA GLN A 429 -1.98 49.16 10.86
C GLN A 429 -2.12 50.37 11.79
N GLN A 430 -1.02 51.08 12.04
CA GLN A 430 -1.00 52.32 12.80
C GLN A 430 -1.96 53.37 12.21
N GLU A 431 -2.09 53.41 10.88
CA GLU A 431 -2.98 54.31 10.13
C GLU A 431 -4.46 53.91 10.21
N ASP A 432 -4.77 52.65 10.52
CA ASP A 432 -6.14 52.21 10.76
C ASP A 432 -6.68 52.79 12.07
N VAL A 433 -5.81 53.18 13.01
CA VAL A 433 -6.19 53.65 14.34
C VAL A 433 -6.22 55.18 14.39
N ASP A 434 -7.40 55.74 14.64
CA ASP A 434 -7.53 57.14 15.04
C ASP A 434 -7.15 57.29 16.51
N TRP A 435 -5.85 57.53 16.74
CA TRP A 435 -5.25 57.71 18.07
C TRP A 435 -5.78 58.93 18.84
N LYS A 436 -6.57 59.81 18.21
CA LYS A 436 -7.22 60.92 18.90
C LYS A 436 -8.62 60.54 19.34
N SER A 437 -9.42 59.98 18.44
CA SER A 437 -10.83 59.68 18.70
C SER A 437 -11.10 58.28 19.27
N GLY A 438 -10.09 57.43 19.42
CA GLY A 438 -10.27 56.05 19.89
C GLY A 438 -11.08 55.20 18.92
N ARG A 439 -10.78 55.28 17.62
CA ARG A 439 -11.49 54.52 16.58
C ARG A 439 -10.56 53.66 15.75
N ILE A 440 -11.05 52.53 15.25
CA ILE A 440 -10.36 51.75 14.21
C ILE A 440 -11.17 51.79 12.92
N ARG A 441 -10.54 52.29 11.84
CA ARG A 441 -11.09 52.41 10.49
C ARG A 441 -10.29 51.54 9.53
N ARG A 442 -10.88 50.47 9.00
CA ARG A 442 -10.16 49.54 8.13
C ARG A 442 -11.06 48.72 7.20
N LYS A 443 -10.45 48.10 6.19
CA LYS A 443 -11.05 46.96 5.48
C LYS A 443 -10.66 45.65 6.18
N ARG A 444 -11.55 44.66 6.18
CA ARG A 444 -11.26 43.33 6.74
C ARG A 444 -10.16 42.62 5.94
N SER A 445 -9.14 42.05 6.60
CA SER A 445 -7.98 41.43 5.93
C SER A 445 -8.37 40.37 4.89
N LYS A 446 -9.38 39.55 5.21
CA LYS A 446 -9.83 38.45 4.33
C LYS A 446 -10.30 38.93 2.96
N THR A 447 -10.92 40.12 2.90
CA THR A 447 -11.61 40.62 1.72
C THR A 447 -11.04 41.96 1.25
N ALA A 448 -9.99 42.48 1.88
CA ALA A 448 -9.43 43.81 1.61
C ALA A 448 -9.05 44.06 0.14
N LYS A 449 -8.73 43.00 -0.62
CA LYS A 449 -8.38 43.07 -2.04
C LYS A 449 -9.58 43.29 -2.97
N HIS A 450 -10.81 43.23 -2.48
CA HIS A 450 -11.99 43.48 -3.30
C HIS A 450 -12.41 44.94 -3.17
N ASP A 451 -12.66 45.59 -4.32
CA ASP A 451 -12.96 47.02 -4.38
C ASP A 451 -14.22 47.40 -3.59
N ASN A 452 -15.25 46.55 -3.67
CA ASN A 452 -16.56 46.78 -3.06
C ASN A 452 -16.64 46.40 -1.57
N VAL A 453 -15.52 46.19 -0.89
CA VAL A 453 -15.52 45.86 0.54
C VAL A 453 -15.57 47.12 1.37
N PRO A 454 -16.57 47.26 2.27
CA PRO A 454 -16.74 48.46 3.07
C PRO A 454 -15.56 48.67 4.03
N VAL A 455 -15.24 49.95 4.28
CA VAL A 455 -14.39 50.34 5.39
C VAL A 455 -15.27 50.38 6.64
N VAL A 456 -14.97 49.53 7.61
CA VAL A 456 -15.64 49.53 8.91
C VAL A 456 -15.00 50.57 9.81
N ASN A 457 -15.78 51.20 10.70
CA ASN A 457 -15.33 52.26 11.62
C ASN A 457 -15.86 51.97 13.03
N HIS A 458 -15.04 51.30 13.84
CA HIS A 458 -15.39 50.91 15.20
C HIS A 458 -14.97 51.97 16.20
N LEU A 459 -15.87 52.35 17.11
CA LEU A 459 -15.53 53.11 18.31
C LEU A 459 -15.05 52.13 19.38
N LEU A 460 -13.87 52.39 19.93
CA LEU A 460 -13.29 51.55 20.97
C LEU A 460 -13.88 51.91 22.34
N TRP A 461 -14.09 50.91 23.17
CA TRP A 461 -14.32 51.13 24.60
C TRP A 461 -13.07 51.76 25.22
N ASP A 462 -13.26 52.60 26.25
CA ASP A 462 -12.18 53.36 26.87
C ASP A 462 -11.02 52.46 27.32
N GLU A 463 -11.34 51.33 27.96
CA GLU A 463 -10.34 50.34 28.38
C GLU A 463 -9.61 49.70 27.19
N THR A 464 -10.34 49.36 26.11
CA THR A 464 -9.73 48.79 24.91
C THR A 464 -8.74 49.76 24.29
N PHE A 465 -9.11 51.04 24.23
CA PHE A 465 -8.26 52.07 23.66
C PHE A 465 -7.05 52.40 24.54
N GLN A 466 -7.23 52.42 25.87
CA GLN A 466 -6.14 52.58 26.83
C GLN A 466 -5.10 51.47 26.64
N LEU A 467 -5.52 50.21 26.66
CA LEU A 467 -4.62 49.07 26.46
C LEU A 467 -4.00 49.08 25.05
N LEU A 468 -4.75 49.49 24.02
CA LEU A 468 -4.20 49.62 22.67
C LEU A 468 -3.08 50.66 22.59
N ARG A 469 -3.16 51.75 23.37
CA ARG A 469 -2.07 52.73 23.49
C ARG A 469 -0.89 52.18 24.28
N GLU A 470 -1.15 51.43 25.35
CA GLU A 470 -0.12 50.82 26.20
C GLU A 470 0.73 49.81 25.42
N TYR A 471 0.08 48.92 24.65
CA TYR A 471 0.75 47.87 23.88
C TYR A 471 1.03 48.26 22.42
N ARG A 472 0.96 49.56 22.11
CA ARG A 472 1.22 50.09 20.78
C ARG A 472 2.66 49.78 20.37
N SER A 473 2.85 49.34 19.13
CA SER A 473 4.21 49.21 18.57
C SER A 473 4.82 50.60 18.28
N ASP A 474 6.14 50.74 18.41
CA ASP A 474 6.84 52.01 18.15
C ASP A 474 7.05 52.30 16.65
N GLY A 475 6.77 51.33 15.77
CA GLY A 475 7.04 51.42 14.33
C GLY A 475 5.90 52.05 13.52
N THR A 476 6.18 52.41 12.27
CA THR A 476 5.20 53.00 11.31
C THR A 476 4.28 51.98 10.64
N GLY A 477 4.38 50.69 11.00
CA GLY A 477 3.64 49.60 10.35
C GLY A 477 2.42 49.15 11.14
N ARG A 478 2.47 47.92 11.66
CA ARG A 478 1.38 47.31 12.43
C ARG A 478 1.19 48.02 13.76
N ALA A 479 -0.05 48.24 14.18
CA ALA A 479 -0.37 48.81 15.49
C ALA A 479 0.10 47.91 16.64
N LEU A 480 0.09 46.59 16.43
CA LEU A 480 0.47 45.59 17.42
C LEU A 480 1.50 44.61 16.84
N THR A 481 2.54 44.34 17.63
CA THR A 481 3.61 43.38 17.31
C THR A 481 3.94 42.56 18.54
N ASN A 482 4.62 41.43 18.38
CA ASN A 482 5.16 40.72 19.53
C ASN A 482 6.35 41.48 20.14
N ARG A 483 6.90 40.96 21.25
CA ARG A 483 8.05 41.53 21.96
C ARG A 483 9.31 41.74 21.11
N ASN A 484 9.41 41.01 20.00
CA ASN A 484 10.54 41.10 19.07
C ASN A 484 10.24 42.04 17.89
N GLY A 485 9.13 42.78 17.91
CA GLY A 485 8.69 43.64 16.79
C GLY A 485 8.11 42.88 15.59
N ASN A 486 7.95 41.56 15.68
CA ASN A 486 7.42 40.75 14.58
C ASN A 486 5.88 40.71 14.61
N PRO A 487 5.21 40.41 13.47
CA PRO A 487 3.75 40.28 13.43
C PRO A 487 3.22 39.25 14.43
N LEU A 488 2.09 39.56 15.07
CA LEU A 488 1.44 38.66 16.03
C LEU A 488 0.96 37.36 15.37
N ARG A 489 0.57 37.42 14.10
CA ARG A 489 0.17 36.28 13.30
C ARG A 489 0.89 36.30 11.96
N VAL A 490 1.48 35.18 11.58
CA VAL A 490 2.13 35.00 10.28
C VAL A 490 1.56 33.75 9.63
N ARG A 491 1.02 33.91 8.42
CA ARG A 491 0.66 32.80 7.53
C ARG A 491 1.38 33.01 6.21
N GLY A 492 2.30 32.11 5.89
CA GLY A 492 3.11 32.23 4.68
C GLY A 492 4.05 31.05 4.53
N GLN A 493 5.07 31.24 3.71
CA GLN A 493 6.21 30.33 3.61
C GLN A 493 7.46 31.05 4.08
N ASN A 494 8.37 30.34 4.73
CA ASN A 494 9.70 30.85 5.03
C ASN A 494 10.58 30.86 3.76
N ALA A 495 11.83 31.30 3.91
CA ALA A 495 12.81 31.30 2.82
C ALA A 495 13.09 29.90 2.22
N SER A 496 12.78 28.82 2.94
CA SER A 496 12.91 27.44 2.44
C SER A 496 11.64 26.92 1.76
N GLY A 497 10.62 27.75 1.56
CA GLY A 497 9.32 27.35 0.99
C GLY A 497 8.45 26.53 1.94
N LYS A 498 8.85 26.33 3.20
CA LYS A 498 8.05 25.60 4.19
C LYS A 498 6.97 26.52 4.73
N ALA A 499 5.73 26.03 4.76
CA ALA A 499 4.64 26.74 5.40
C ALA A 499 4.97 27.09 6.86
N THR A 500 4.80 28.36 7.20
CA THR A 500 4.90 28.88 8.55
C THR A 500 3.54 29.38 8.99
N ASN A 501 3.06 28.88 10.12
CA ASN A 501 1.87 29.37 10.79
C ASN A 501 2.27 29.73 12.23
N ILE A 502 2.39 31.02 12.50
CA ILE A 502 2.65 31.56 13.84
C ILE A 502 1.38 32.29 14.25
N ASP A 503 0.84 31.99 15.43
CA ASP A 503 -0.37 32.62 15.97
C ASP A 503 -0.21 32.92 17.46
N ASN A 504 0.55 33.96 17.78
CA ASN A 504 0.86 34.33 19.16
C ASN A 504 -0.39 34.68 19.98
N ILE A 505 -1.48 35.06 19.32
CA ILE A 505 -2.76 35.37 19.99
C ILE A 505 -3.43 34.06 20.43
N SER A 506 -3.53 33.09 19.52
CA SER A 506 -4.06 31.76 19.84
C SER A 506 -3.23 31.07 20.91
N ASP A 507 -1.90 31.04 20.76
CA ASP A 507 -1.02 30.37 21.72
C ASP A 507 -1.12 30.95 23.13
N ARG A 508 -1.29 32.28 23.24
CA ARG A 508 -1.50 32.95 24.54
C ARG A 508 -2.85 32.65 25.14
N TYR A 509 -3.89 32.59 24.31
CA TYR A 509 -5.23 32.23 24.75
C TYR A 509 -5.27 30.79 25.28
N THR A 510 -4.71 29.83 24.54
CA THR A 510 -4.65 28.42 24.97
C THR A 510 -3.89 28.27 26.29
N ARG A 511 -2.70 28.88 26.43
CA ARG A 511 -1.94 28.83 27.69
C ARG A 511 -2.65 29.49 28.86
N PHE A 512 -3.52 30.46 28.58
CA PHE A 512 -4.33 31.12 29.60
C PHE A 512 -5.44 30.18 30.06
N CYS A 513 -6.20 29.60 29.12
CA CYS A 513 -7.19 28.56 29.39
C CYS A 513 -6.61 27.39 30.20
N ASP A 514 -5.49 26.83 29.76
CA ASP A 514 -4.80 25.72 30.44
C ASP A 514 -4.38 26.08 31.89
N ARG A 515 -4.07 27.35 32.15
CA ARG A 515 -3.59 27.80 33.47
C ARG A 515 -4.76 28.09 34.44
N GLU A 516 -5.83 28.67 33.92
CA GLU A 516 -7.00 29.04 34.72
C GLU A 516 -8.05 27.91 34.80
N ASP A 517 -7.79 26.77 34.16
CA ASP A 517 -8.69 25.61 34.09
C ASP A 517 -10.08 25.99 33.50
N ILE A 518 -10.03 26.77 32.41
CA ILE A 518 -11.18 27.22 31.59
C ILE A 518 -11.07 26.56 30.22
#